data_AF-A0A1M7K040-F1
#
_entry.id   AF-A0A1M7K040-F1
#
_cell.length_a   1.000
_cell.length_b   1.000
_cell.length_c   1.000
_cell.angle_alpha   90.00
_cell.angle_beta   90.00
_cell.angle_gamma   90.00
#
_symmetry.space_group_name_H-M   'P 1'
#
loop_
_entity.id
_entity.type
_entity.pdbx_description
1 polymer ?
#
loop_
_entity_poly.entity_id
_entity_poly.type
_entity_poly.pdbx_seq_one_letter_code
_entity_poly.pdbx_strand_id
1 'polypeptide(L)'
;MSDDKARNHSIEQSDSGKRGGCLWLTLLGLGFIVLVFGIIIYAITREQTADIQANEQRAIQACWVKANDPSATPTSRSFATDSCKEMEKQFRLKYNREPE
;
A
#
# COMPACT_ATOMS: atom_id res chain seq x y z
N MET A 1 -56.92 -4.32 -60.08
CA MET A 1 -56.03 -5.08 -59.17
C MET A 1 -54.78 -4.24 -59.07
N SER A 2 -54.72 -3.37 -58.06
CA SER A 2 -53.70 -2.33 -57.93
C SER A 2 -52.59 -2.79 -56.99
N ASP A 3 -51.37 -2.56 -57.47
CA ASP A 3 -50.11 -2.61 -56.77
C ASP A 3 -50.13 -1.79 -55.47
N ASP A 4 -49.59 -2.34 -54.37
CA ASP A 4 -48.93 -1.58 -53.30
C ASP A 4 -48.16 -2.55 -52.38
N LYS A 5 -47.21 -3.28 -52.96
CA LYS A 5 -46.16 -4.01 -52.24
C LYS A 5 -44.87 -3.19 -52.30
N ALA A 6 -44.83 -2.02 -51.65
CA ALA A 6 -43.58 -1.33 -51.30
C ALA A 6 -43.85 -0.01 -50.56
N ARG A 7 -43.95 -0.05 -49.22
CA ARG A 7 -43.53 1.05 -48.31
C ARG A 7 -43.83 0.72 -46.85
N ASN A 8 -43.22 -0.34 -46.34
CA ASN A 8 -42.98 -0.45 -44.90
C ASN A 8 -41.53 -0.91 -44.69
N HIS A 9 -40.60 -0.14 -45.27
CA HIS A 9 -39.19 -0.24 -44.96
C HIS A 9 -38.78 1.08 -44.31
N SER A 10 -38.05 0.97 -43.19
CA SER A 10 -37.49 2.04 -42.37
C SER A 10 -38.56 2.81 -41.61
N ILE A 11 -38.65 2.73 -40.29
CA ILE A 11 -37.56 3.13 -39.39
C ILE A 11 -37.38 2.07 -38.29
N GLU A 12 -36.39 1.22 -38.50
CA GLU A 12 -35.68 0.58 -37.39
C GLU A 12 -34.97 1.72 -36.65
N GLN A 13 -35.64 2.29 -35.65
CA GLN A 13 -34.98 3.16 -34.69
C GLN A 13 -34.26 2.24 -33.71
N SER A 14 -33.15 1.66 -34.17
CA SER A 14 -32.16 1.05 -33.28
C SER A 14 -31.66 2.15 -32.36
N ASP A 15 -32.23 2.20 -31.15
CA ASP A 15 -31.80 3.04 -30.04
C ASP A 15 -30.38 2.65 -29.62
N SER A 16 -29.41 3.07 -30.42
CA SER A 16 -27.98 2.94 -30.17
C SER A 16 -27.46 4.16 -29.38
N GLY A 17 -28.27 4.70 -28.45
CA GLY A 17 -27.94 5.92 -27.72
C GLY A 17 -27.41 5.73 -26.29
N LYS A 18 -27.58 4.57 -25.65
CA LYS A 18 -27.40 4.43 -24.18
C LYS A 18 -26.19 3.64 -23.68
N ARG A 19 -25.49 2.90 -24.54
CA ARG A 19 -24.38 2.01 -24.11
C ARG A 19 -23.05 2.75 -23.89
N GLY A 20 -22.84 3.89 -24.55
CA GLY A 20 -21.60 4.67 -24.42
C GLY A 20 -21.44 5.36 -23.06
N GLY A 21 -22.52 5.87 -22.47
CA GLY A 21 -22.46 6.56 -21.18
C GLY A 21 -22.18 5.63 -20.01
N CYS A 22 -22.80 4.44 -19.99
CA CYS A 22 -22.57 3.45 -18.92
C CYS A 22 -21.15 2.90 -18.96
N LEU A 23 -20.64 2.55 -20.16
CA LEU A 23 -19.27 2.05 -20.32
C LEU A 23 -18.22 3.12 -20.01
N TRP A 24 -18.50 4.38 -20.32
CA TRP A 24 -17.60 5.48 -19.95
C TRP A 24 -17.56 5.68 -18.43
N LEU A 25 -18.70 5.63 -17.74
CA LEU A 25 -18.78 5.80 -16.29
C LEU A 25 -18.00 4.71 -15.55
N THR A 26 -18.06 3.46 -16.04
CA THR A 26 -17.29 2.37 -15.44
C THR A 26 -15.79 2.54 -15.66
N LEU A 27 -15.36 3.00 -16.84
CA LEU A 27 -13.94 3.29 -17.11
C LEU A 27 -13.41 4.44 -16.25
N LEU A 28 -14.19 5.52 -16.06
CA LEU A 28 -13.77 6.60 -15.17
C LEU A 28 -13.72 6.12 -13.71
N GLY A 29 -14.72 5.37 -13.25
CA GLY A 29 -14.73 4.81 -11.89
C GLY A 29 -13.54 3.88 -11.65
N LEU A 30 -13.23 3.00 -12.60
CA LEU A 30 -12.05 2.13 -12.54
C LEU A 30 -10.75 2.93 -12.52
N GLY A 31 -10.63 3.96 -13.36
CA GLY A 31 -9.48 4.86 -13.39
C GLY A 31 -9.29 5.59 -12.05
N PHE A 32 -10.38 6.08 -11.46
CA PHE A 32 -10.36 6.72 -10.14
C PHE A 32 -9.91 5.74 -9.05
N ILE A 33 -10.44 4.51 -9.04
CA ILE A 33 -10.03 3.46 -8.10
C ILE A 33 -8.53 3.18 -8.24
N VAL A 34 -8.04 2.93 -9.46
CA VAL A 34 -6.62 2.67 -9.71
C VAL A 34 -5.75 3.85 -9.28
N LEU A 35 -6.19 5.08 -9.55
CA LEU A 35 -5.47 6.30 -9.16
C LEU A 35 -5.39 6.45 -7.63
N VAL A 36 -6.50 6.25 -6.92
CA VAL A 36 -6.53 6.33 -5.46
C VAL A 36 -5.64 5.25 -4.84
N PHE A 37 -5.77 3.99 -5.27
CA PHE A 37 -4.91 2.92 -4.77
C PHE A 37 -3.45 3.15 -5.15
N GLY A 38 -3.17 3.67 -6.35
CA GLY A 38 -1.83 4.06 -6.78
C GLY A 38 -1.21 5.12 -5.88
N ILE A 39 -1.95 6.17 -5.53
CA ILE A 39 -1.50 7.21 -4.59
C ILE A 39 -1.25 6.62 -3.20
N ILE A 40 -2.15 5.77 -2.69
CA ILE A 40 -2.00 5.13 -1.38
C ILE A 40 -0.75 4.25 -1.36
N ILE A 41 -0.59 3.36 -2.34
CA ILE A 41 0.58 2.48 -2.46
C ILE A 41 1.85 3.32 -2.57
N TYR A 42 1.84 4.36 -3.40
CA TYR A 42 2.98 5.26 -3.53
C TYR A 42 3.31 5.96 -2.21
N ALA A 43 2.31 6.50 -1.51
CA ALA A 43 2.52 7.15 -0.22
C ALA A 43 3.09 6.20 0.85
N ILE A 44 2.63 4.94 0.88
CA ILE A 44 3.12 3.93 1.82
C ILE A 44 4.53 3.44 1.43
N THR A 45 4.83 3.33 0.13
CA THR A 45 6.10 2.77 -0.36
C THR A 45 7.23 3.80 -0.47
N ARG A 46 6.97 5.10 -0.63
CA ARG A 46 7.99 6.01 -1.17
C ARG A 46 8.96 6.65 -0.18
N GLU A 47 8.65 6.90 1.09
CA GLU A 47 9.64 7.52 2.01
C GLU A 47 9.66 6.89 3.41
N GLN A 48 8.81 5.90 3.65
CA GLN A 48 8.79 5.22 4.93
C GLN A 48 10.05 4.41 5.20
N THR A 49 10.84 3.98 4.22
CA THR A 49 12.03 3.17 4.49
C THR A 49 13.07 3.90 5.32
N ALA A 50 13.32 5.19 5.06
CA ALA A 50 14.31 5.96 5.83
C ALA A 50 13.79 6.33 7.23
N ASP A 51 12.54 6.79 7.33
CA ASP A 51 11.94 7.14 8.62
C ASP A 51 11.66 5.92 9.50
N ILE A 52 11.19 4.80 8.92
CA ILE A 52 11.02 3.53 9.64
C ILE A 52 12.38 2.98 10.06
N GLN A 53 13.39 3.02 9.18
CA GLN A 53 14.75 2.62 9.55
C GLN A 53 15.27 3.45 10.73
N ALA A 54 15.13 4.78 10.68
CA ALA A 54 15.53 5.66 11.76
C ALA A 54 14.74 5.39 13.06
N ASN A 55 13.46 5.05 12.96
CA ASN A 55 12.65 4.69 14.11
C ASN A 55 13.07 3.34 14.72
N GLU A 56 13.34 2.33 13.89
CA GLU A 56 13.84 1.03 14.34
C GLU A 56 15.24 1.16 14.97
N GLN A 57 16.11 2.00 14.41
CA GLN A 57 17.41 2.33 14.98
C GLN A 57 17.28 3.02 16.35
N ARG A 58 16.37 4.00 16.47
CA ARG A 58 16.06 4.63 17.77
C ARG A 58 15.54 3.62 18.80
N ALA A 59 14.73 2.66 18.38
CA ALA A 59 14.22 1.61 19.27
C ALA A 59 15.35 0.70 19.79
N ILE A 60 16.32 0.34 18.92
CA ILE A 60 17.52 -0.42 19.31
C ILE A 60 18.36 0.38 20.31
N GLN A 61 18.61 1.67 20.05
CA GLN A 61 19.35 2.52 20.98
C GLN A 61 18.65 2.64 22.34
N ALA A 62 17.33 2.84 22.35
CA ALA A 62 16.55 2.88 23.59
C ALA A 62 16.59 1.53 24.34
N CYS A 63 16.63 0.40 23.62
CA CYS A 63 16.83 -0.91 24.22
C CYS A 63 18.17 -0.99 24.95
N TRP A 64 19.26 -0.54 24.33
CA TRP A 64 20.60 -0.53 24.94
C TRP A 64 20.71 0.40 26.15
N VAL A 65 20.04 1.55 26.12
CA VAL A 65 19.95 2.42 27.30
C VAL A 65 19.32 1.67 28.48
N LYS A 66 18.22 0.93 28.23
CA LYS A 66 17.55 0.14 29.25
C LYS A 66 18.35 -1.09 29.69
N ALA A 67 19.04 -1.76 28.77
CA ALA A 67 19.89 -2.92 29.07
C ALA A 67 21.15 -2.53 29.84
N ASN A 68 21.61 -1.28 29.74
CA ASN A 68 22.75 -0.76 30.49
C ASN A 68 22.37 -0.04 31.78
N ASP A 69 21.09 -0.05 32.16
CA ASP A 69 20.62 0.53 33.41
C ASP A 69 21.32 -0.15 34.61
N PRO A 70 22.10 0.59 35.41
CA PRO A 70 22.82 0.03 36.55
C PRO A 70 21.90 -0.39 37.70
N SER A 71 20.64 0.05 37.70
CA SER A 71 19.64 -0.32 38.72
C SER A 71 18.96 -1.68 38.43
N ALA A 72 19.18 -2.26 37.26
CA ALA A 72 18.60 -3.53 36.85
C ALA A 72 19.27 -4.73 37.54
N THR A 73 18.49 -5.77 37.83
CA THR A 73 19.04 -7.03 38.38
C THR A 73 19.89 -7.73 37.31
N PRO A 74 20.92 -8.53 37.68
CA PRO A 74 21.81 -9.20 36.72
C PRO A 74 21.06 -10.05 35.68
N THR A 75 20.02 -10.76 36.13
CA THR A 75 19.16 -11.58 35.26
C THR A 75 18.33 -10.73 34.31
N SER A 76 17.72 -9.64 34.79
CA SER A 76 16.96 -8.73 33.92
C SER A 76 17.86 -8.06 32.87
N ARG A 77 19.11 -7.80 33.23
CA ARG A 77 20.13 -7.23 32.35
C ARG A 77 20.54 -8.20 31.23
N SER A 78 20.74 -9.49 31.55
CA SER A 78 21.06 -10.48 30.52
C SER A 78 19.92 -10.67 29.53
N PHE A 79 18.66 -10.77 30.02
CA PHE A 79 17.49 -10.87 29.15
C PHE A 79 17.28 -9.62 28.28
N ALA A 80 17.49 -8.43 28.84
CA ALA A 80 17.42 -7.19 28.07
C ALA A 80 18.50 -7.14 26.98
N THR A 81 19.73 -7.55 27.32
CA THR A 81 20.85 -7.61 26.37
C THR A 81 20.57 -8.57 25.21
N ASP A 82 20.03 -9.76 25.50
CA ASP A 82 19.68 -10.74 24.46
C ASP A 82 18.54 -10.25 23.58
N SER A 83 17.57 -9.54 24.16
CA SER A 83 16.48 -8.90 23.41
C SER A 83 17.00 -7.83 22.47
N CYS A 84 17.92 -6.96 22.92
CA CYS A 84 18.52 -5.93 22.05
C CYS A 84 19.32 -6.56 20.90
N LYS A 85 20.09 -7.61 21.15
CA LYS A 85 20.84 -8.34 20.10
C LYS A 85 19.93 -8.95 19.04
N GLU A 86 18.79 -9.50 19.43
CA GLU A 86 17.83 -10.03 18.45
C GLU A 86 17.21 -8.90 17.61
N MET A 87 16.93 -7.74 18.21
CA MET A 87 16.47 -6.56 17.46
C MET A 87 17.50 -6.09 16.42
N GLU A 88 18.78 -6.04 16.78
CA GLU A 88 19.87 -5.71 15.84
C GLU A 88 19.97 -6.71 14.70
N LYS A 89 19.79 -8.00 15.01
CA LYS A 89 19.80 -9.06 14.00
C LYS A 89 18.64 -8.90 13.01
N GLN A 90 17.44 -8.62 13.49
CA GLN A 90 16.28 -8.36 12.64
C GLN A 90 16.51 -7.11 11.76
N PHE A 91 17.08 -6.04 12.33
CA PHE A 91 17.43 -4.83 11.59
C PHE A 91 18.44 -5.12 10.47
N ARG A 92 19.50 -5.88 10.78
CA ARG A 92 20.51 -6.27 9.79
C ARG A 92 19.93 -7.12 8.68
N LEU A 93 19.04 -8.06 8.99
CA LEU A 93 18.36 -8.88 7.98
C LEU A 93 17.42 -8.03 7.10
N LYS A 94 16.76 -7.03 7.68
CA LYS A 94 15.77 -6.18 7.01
C LYS A 94 16.39 -5.12 6.11
N TYR A 95 17.51 -4.52 6.52
CA TYR A 95 18.13 -3.37 5.84
C TYR A 95 19.53 -3.62 5.31
N ASN A 96 20.11 -4.79 5.59
CA ASN A 96 21.49 -5.15 5.21
C ASN A 96 22.53 -4.11 5.66
N ARG A 97 22.31 -3.49 6.83
CA ARG A 97 23.18 -2.52 7.49
C ARG A 97 23.29 -2.81 8.98
N GLU A 98 24.37 -2.35 9.61
CA GLU A 98 24.48 -2.34 11.07
C GLU A 98 23.69 -1.16 11.65
N PRO A 99 23.07 -1.32 12.84
CA PRO A 99 22.48 -0.21 13.56
C PRO A 99 23.60 0.64 14.16
N GLU A 100 23.73 1.89 13.70
CA GLU A 100 24.73 2.88 14.18
C GLU A 100 24.31 3.59 15.47
#